data_AF-A0A957P7M2-F1
#
_entry.id   AF-A0A957P7M2-F1
#
_cell.length_a   1.000
_cell.length_b   1.000
_cell.length_c   1.000
_cell.angle_alpha   90.00
_cell.angle_beta   90.00
_cell.angle_gamma   90.00
#
_symmetry.space_group_name_H-M   'P 1'
#
loop_
_entity.id
_entity.type
_entity.pdbx_description
1 polymer ?
#
loop_
_entity_poly.entity_id
_entity_poly.type
_entity_poly.pdbx_seq_one_letter_code
_entity_poly.pdbx_strand_id
1 'polypeptide(L)'
;YFGRRQRIGAVHFRNVRVETPRYKYVETFHDNGDCDMAGCMRALHAVGYRGAIYPDHTPHIGGDMPLTRAGWAFAIGQIIGLRAML
;
A
#
# COMPACT_ATOMS: atom_id res chain seq x y z
N TYR A 1 -10.85 -5.97 -14.12
CA TYR A 1 -11.71 -5.20 -15.05
C TYR A 1 -11.14 -3.82 -15.37
N PHE A 2 -10.95 -2.95 -14.36
CA PHE A 2 -10.51 -1.55 -14.54
C PHE A 2 -9.09 -1.40 -15.10
N GLY A 3 -8.13 -2.22 -14.61
CA GLY A 3 -6.73 -2.17 -15.06
C GLY A 3 -6.58 -2.35 -16.58
N ARG A 4 -7.16 -3.41 -17.13
CA ARG A 4 -7.15 -3.67 -18.59
C ARG A 4 -7.83 -2.59 -19.45
N ARG A 5 -8.66 -1.72 -18.84
CA ARG A 5 -9.34 -0.60 -19.50
C ARG A 5 -8.65 0.74 -19.26
N GLN A 6 -7.52 0.75 -18.55
CA GLN A 6 -6.79 1.96 -18.17
C GLN A 6 -7.68 2.98 -17.43
N ARG A 7 -8.54 2.48 -16.53
CA ARG A 7 -9.47 3.31 -15.72
C ARG A 7 -9.07 3.42 -14.25
N ILE A 8 -7.79 3.20 -13.93
CA ILE A 8 -7.24 3.43 -12.59
C ILE A 8 -6.46 4.74 -12.64
N GLY A 9 -6.91 5.78 -11.94
CA GLY A 9 -6.23 7.09 -11.93
C GLY A 9 -5.04 7.15 -10.97
N ALA A 10 -5.25 6.67 -9.75
CA ALA A 10 -4.25 6.58 -8.69
C ALA A 10 -4.51 5.33 -7.83
N VAL A 11 -3.48 4.84 -7.16
CA VAL A 11 -3.60 3.74 -6.19
C VAL A 11 -3.16 4.24 -4.82
N HIS A 12 -4.07 4.14 -3.86
CA HIS A 12 -3.73 4.20 -2.44
C HIS A 12 -3.39 2.78 -2.01
N PHE A 13 -2.13 2.57 -1.67
CA PHE A 13 -1.54 1.29 -1.38
C PHE A 13 -1.22 1.32 0.10
N ARG A 14 -2.15 0.83 0.92
CA ARG A 14 -1.99 0.62 2.36
C ARG A 14 -2.50 -0.75 2.74
N ASN A 15 -2.15 -1.20 3.94
CA ASN A 15 -2.63 -2.45 4.49
C ASN A 15 -3.28 -2.23 5.86
N VAL A 16 -4.24 -3.09 6.19
CA VAL A 16 -4.97 -3.05 7.46
C VAL A 16 -5.10 -4.46 8.02
N ARG A 17 -5.20 -4.56 9.34
CA ARG A 17 -5.66 -5.78 10.02
C ARG A 17 -7.10 -5.59 10.48
N VAL A 18 -8.00 -6.44 9.99
CA VAL A 18 -9.42 -6.39 10.31
C VAL A 18 -9.65 -7.15 11.61
N GLU A 19 -10.14 -6.44 12.63
CA GLU A 19 -10.53 -7.04 13.90
C GLU A 19 -12.00 -7.50 13.88
N THR A 20 -12.87 -6.71 13.26
CA THR A 20 -14.29 -7.06 13.07
C THR A 20 -14.71 -6.60 11.67
N PRO A 21 -15.12 -7.53 10.78
CA PRO A 21 -15.48 -7.19 9.41
C PRO A 21 -16.46 -6.03 9.33
N ARG A 22 -16.11 -4.99 8.56
CA ARG A 22 -16.88 -3.75 8.35
C ARG A 22 -16.92 -2.75 9.53
N TYR A 23 -16.54 -3.15 10.74
CA TYR A 23 -16.72 -2.32 11.94
C TYR A 23 -15.40 -1.86 12.56
N LYS A 24 -14.37 -2.70 12.53
CA LYS A 24 -13.13 -2.43 13.24
C LYS A 24 -11.92 -2.98 12.49
N TYR A 25 -10.97 -2.09 12.25
CA TYR A 25 -9.67 -2.44 11.70
C TYR A 25 -8.61 -1.49 12.29
N VAL A 26 -7.36 -1.93 12.23
CA VAL A 26 -6.20 -1.10 12.56
C VAL A 26 -5.31 -0.97 11.32
N GLU A 27 -4.77 0.22 11.10
CA GLU A 27 -3.81 0.46 10.02
C GLU A 27 -2.44 -0.11 10.37
N THR A 28 -1.79 -0.69 9.38
CA THR A 28 -0.52 -1.41 9.54
C THR A 28 0.44 -1.03 8.42
N PHE A 29 1.74 -1.28 8.61
CA PHE A 29 2.67 -1.28 7.49
C PHE A 29 2.32 -2.41 6.51
N HIS A 30 2.82 -2.30 5.28
CA HIS A 30 2.43 -3.17 4.17
C HIS A 30 2.64 -4.67 4.42
N ASP A 31 3.63 -5.00 5.23
CA ASP A 31 4.08 -6.34 5.59
C ASP A 31 3.28 -7.00 6.73
N ASN A 32 2.40 -6.27 7.41
CA ASN A 32 1.74 -6.74 8.63
C ASN A 32 0.21 -6.58 8.65
N GLY A 33 -0.42 -6.43 7.49
CA GLY A 33 -1.88 -6.44 7.37
C GLY A 33 -2.41 -7.68 6.64
N ASP A 34 -3.72 -7.71 6.42
CA ASP A 34 -4.42 -8.88 5.91
C ASP A 34 -4.41 -8.97 4.37
N CYS A 35 -4.11 -7.87 3.66
CA CYS A 35 -4.01 -7.88 2.20
C CYS A 35 -2.68 -8.49 1.72
N ASP A 36 -2.73 -9.34 0.69
CA ASP A 36 -1.55 -9.79 -0.06
C ASP A 36 -1.01 -8.64 -0.93
N MET A 37 -0.16 -7.80 -0.33
CA MET A 37 0.40 -6.62 -1.01
C MET A 37 1.26 -7.01 -2.21
N ALA A 38 1.95 -8.15 -2.17
CA ALA A 38 2.70 -8.64 -3.32
C ALA A 38 1.76 -9.07 -4.45
N GLY A 39 0.63 -9.71 -4.13
CA GLY A 39 -0.44 -10.05 -5.07
C GLY A 39 -1.07 -8.81 -5.69
N CYS A 40 -1.35 -7.78 -4.89
CA CYS A 40 -1.83 -6.50 -5.40
C CYS A 40 -0.83 -5.86 -6.38
N MET A 41 0.47 -5.85 -6.05
CA MET A 41 1.50 -5.31 -6.93
C MET A 41 1.62 -6.12 -8.23
N ARG A 42 1.61 -7.46 -8.15
CA ARG A 42 1.57 -8.34 -9.32
C ARG A 42 0.36 -8.04 -10.21
N ALA A 43 -0.81 -7.82 -9.62
CA ALA A 43 -2.03 -7.51 -10.35
C ALA A 43 -1.94 -6.16 -11.09
N LEU A 44 -1.35 -5.14 -10.45
CA LEU A 44 -1.09 -3.84 -11.09
C LEU A 44 -0.07 -3.96 -12.23
N HIS A 45 1.00 -4.73 -12.04
CA HIS A 45 1.99 -5.00 -13.07
C HIS A 45 1.40 -5.76 -14.27
N ALA A 46 0.61 -6.81 -14.03
CA ALA A 46 0.00 -7.63 -15.07
C ALA A 46 -0.97 -6.86 -15.97
N VAL A 47 -1.54 -5.75 -15.50
CA VAL A 47 -2.41 -4.88 -16.30
C VAL A 47 -1.66 -3.68 -16.90
N GLY A 48 -0.34 -3.62 -16.76
CA GLY A 48 0.49 -2.54 -17.28
C GLY A 48 0.19 -1.19 -16.61
N TYR A 49 -0.14 -1.17 -15.32
CA TYR A 49 -0.41 0.08 -14.61
C TYR A 49 0.87 0.92 -14.47
N ARG A 50 0.82 2.19 -14.90
CA ARG A 50 1.96 3.13 -14.88
C ARG A 50 1.69 4.41 -14.09
N GLY A 51 0.56 4.48 -13.39
CA GLY A 51 0.16 5.65 -12.60
C GLY A 51 0.82 5.70 -11.23
N ALA A 52 0.43 6.70 -10.44
CA ALA A 52 0.98 6.91 -9.10
C ALA A 52 0.46 5.89 -8.09
N ILE A 53 1.39 5.38 -7.27
CA ILE A 53 1.13 4.49 -6.15
C ILE A 53 1.57 5.21 -4.88
N TYR A 54 0.62 5.49 -3.99
CA TYR A 54 0.85 6.22 -2.74
C TYR A 54 0.82 5.25 -1.56
N PRO A 55 1.71 5.40 -0.56
CA PRO A 55 1.67 4.60 0.67
C PRO A 55 0.41 4.86 1.54
N ASP A 56 -0.32 5.95 1.25
CA ASP A 56 -1.52 6.39 1.96
C ASP A 56 -1.23 6.63 3.46
N HIS A 57 -1.73 5.78 4.35
CA HIS A 57 -1.54 5.92 5.78
C HIS A 57 -0.51 4.94 6.33
N THR A 58 0.26 5.41 7.32
CA THR A 58 1.30 4.62 7.96
C THR A 58 1.18 4.72 9.49
N PRO A 59 1.42 3.62 10.22
CA PRO A 59 1.49 3.67 11.68
C PRO A 59 2.48 4.74 12.17
N HIS A 60 2.15 5.37 13.30
CA HIS A 60 3.03 6.33 13.95
C HIS A 60 4.27 5.62 14.50
N ILE A 61 5.46 6.15 14.20
CA ILE A 61 6.73 5.68 14.75
C ILE A 61 7.14 6.63 15.90
N GLY A 62 7.53 6.06 17.05
CA GLY A 62 7.99 6.85 18.18
C GLY A 62 9.20 7.71 17.81
N GLY A 63 9.10 9.03 18.04
CA GLY A 63 10.14 10.00 17.66
C GLY A 63 10.12 10.43 16.19
N ASP A 64 9.11 10.03 15.41
CA ASP A 64 8.95 10.51 14.03
C ASP A 64 8.53 12.00 14.00
N MET A 65 8.84 12.63 12.87
CA MET A 65 8.46 14.00 12.57
C MET A 65 6.95 14.12 12.35
N PRO A 66 6.38 15.34 12.48
CA PRO A 66 5.00 15.61 12.10
C PRO A 66 4.70 15.08 10.69
N LEU A 67 3.49 14.55 10.50
CA LEU A 67 3.03 13.91 9.25
C LEU A 67 3.68 12.55 8.93
N THR A 68 4.22 11.84 9.93
CA THR A 68 4.70 10.44 9.79
C THR A 68 5.73 10.24 8.66
N ARG A 69 6.73 11.12 8.57
CA ARG A 69 7.70 11.12 7.46
C ARG A 69 8.53 9.85 7.39
N ALA A 70 9.01 9.35 8.53
CA ALA A 70 9.74 8.09 8.58
C ALA A 70 8.82 6.92 8.23
N GLY A 71 7.57 6.94 8.72
CA GLY A 71 6.55 5.97 8.34
C GLY A 71 6.33 5.90 6.83
N TRP A 72 6.14 7.06 6.19
CA TRP A 72 6.01 7.18 4.74
C TRP A 72 7.25 6.71 3.99
N ALA A 73 8.45 7.09 4.44
CA ALA A 73 9.69 6.65 3.81
C ALA A 73 9.85 5.13 3.85
N PHE A 74 9.54 4.51 4.99
CA PHE A 74 9.54 3.05 5.13
C PHE A 74 8.54 2.39 4.18
N ALA A 75 7.31 2.89 4.14
CA ALA A 75 6.24 2.40 3.28
C ALA A 75 6.57 2.54 1.78
N ILE A 76 7.19 3.65 1.37
CA ILE A 76 7.70 3.84 -0.01
C ILE A 76 8.80 2.81 -0.32
N GLY A 77 9.70 2.55 0.63
CA GLY A 77 10.72 1.51 0.50
C GLY A 77 10.11 0.13 0.25
N GLN A 78 9.04 -0.22 0.98
CA GLN A 78 8.30 -1.47 0.76
C GLN A 78 7.69 -1.53 -0.64
N ILE A 79 7.10 -0.44 -1.13
CA ILE A 79 6.55 -0.34 -2.49
C ILE A 79 7.64 -0.53 -3.55
N ILE A 80 8.80 0.12 -3.39
CA ILE A 80 9.95 -0.01 -4.30
C ILE A 80 10.43 -1.47 -4.31
N GLY A 81 10.58 -2.08 -3.14
CA GLY A 81 10.98 -3.49 -3.00
C GLY A 81 10.01 -4.43 -3.71
N LEU A 82 8.71 -4.28 -3.50
CA LEU A 82 7.69 -5.08 -4.19
C LEU A 82 7.69 -4.89 -5.71
N ARG A 83 7.96 -3.68 -6.19
CA ARG A 83 8.06 -3.38 -7.63
C ARG A 83 9.32 -3.96 -8.27
N ALA A 84 10.43 -4.01 -7.54
CA ALA A 84 11.71 -4.51 -8.05
C ALA A 84 11.74 -6.04 -8.24
N MET A 85 10.75 -6.76 -7.70
CA MET A 85 10.62 -8.21 -7.80
C MET A 85 9.76 -8.69 -9.00
N LEU A 86 9.32 -7.78 -9.88
CA LEU A 86 8.40 -8.04 -11.00
C LEU A 86 9.04 -7.72 -12.35
#